data_AF-A0A932TSE6-F1
#
_entry.id   AF-A0A932TSE6-F1
#
_cell.length_a   1.000
_cell.length_b   1.000
_cell.length_c   1.000
_cell.angle_alpha   90.00
_cell.angle_beta   90.00
_cell.angle_gamma   90.00
#
_symmetry.space_group_name_H-M   'P 1'
#
loop_
_entity.id
_entity.type
_entity.pdbx_description
1 polymer ?
#
loop_
_entity_poly.entity_id
_entity_poly.type
_entity_poly.pdbx_seq_one_letter_code
_entity_poly.pdbx_strand_id
1 'polypeptide(L)'
;MAKRRWWDAETPVVFASGRNVFRFYHEADRLVVSKPDWEDTAGAVRMGKSVGVDLAALEEAEPEDLAAAIRVLSGIVERLKGAALVMGSGAEVRA
;
A
#
# COMPACT_ATOMS: atom_id res chain seq x y z
N MET A 1 -8.30 29.66 0.54
CA MET A 1 -8.18 28.47 1.40
C MET A 1 -7.12 27.56 0.78
N ALA A 2 -6.11 27.11 1.54
CA ALA A 2 -5.18 26.11 1.04
C ALA A 2 -5.97 24.80 0.79
N LYS A 3 -5.85 24.22 -0.41
CA LYS A 3 -6.46 22.93 -0.75
C LYS A 3 -5.95 21.91 0.28
N ARG A 4 -6.85 21.29 1.06
CA ARG A 4 -6.46 20.20 1.98
C ARG A 4 -5.77 19.13 1.14
N ARG A 5 -4.60 18.70 1.59
CA ARG A 5 -3.90 17.59 0.96
C ARG A 5 -4.71 16.32 1.24
N TRP A 6 -4.82 15.43 0.26
CA TRP A 6 -5.65 14.23 0.38
C TRP A 6 -5.21 13.34 1.56
N TRP A 7 -3.91 13.30 1.85
CA TRP A 7 -3.37 12.55 3.00
C TRP A 7 -3.76 13.13 4.36
N ASP A 8 -4.25 14.36 4.43
CA ASP A 8 -4.81 14.96 5.65
C ASP A 8 -6.35 14.83 5.70
N ALA A 9 -6.98 14.45 4.59
CA ALA A 9 -8.44 14.41 4.43
C ALA A 9 -9.02 13.00 4.62
N GLU A 10 -8.22 11.96 4.37
CA GLU A 10 -8.65 10.57 4.40
C GLU A 10 -7.77 9.73 5.34
N THR A 11 -8.39 8.80 6.07
CA THR A 11 -7.68 7.77 6.83
C THR A 11 -7.50 6.52 5.96
N PRO A 12 -6.25 6.13 5.62
CA PRO A 12 -6.02 5.00 4.74
C PRO A 12 -6.21 3.66 5.45
N VAL A 13 -6.46 2.60 4.67
CA VAL A 13 -6.24 1.23 5.14
C VAL A 13 -4.73 0.99 5.23
N VAL A 14 -4.25 0.59 6.41
CA VAL A 14 -2.81 0.46 6.69
C VAL A 14 -2.41 -1.00 6.89
N PHE A 15 -1.33 -1.40 6.24
CA PHE A 15 -0.62 -2.65 6.52
C PHE A 15 0.86 -2.33 6.78
N ALA A 16 1.38 -2.79 7.92
CA ALA A 16 2.79 -2.64 8.29
C ALA A 16 3.44 -4.02 8.48
N SER A 17 4.52 -4.28 7.75
CA SER A 17 5.28 -5.54 7.84
C SER A 17 6.53 -5.43 8.75
N GLY A 18 6.69 -4.32 9.45
CA GLY A 18 7.93 -3.95 10.15
C GLY A 18 9.07 -3.50 9.23
N ARG A 19 8.99 -3.79 7.92
CA ARG A 19 9.95 -3.32 6.90
C ARG A 19 9.38 -2.32 5.92
N ASN A 20 8.09 -2.43 5.63
CA ASN A 20 7.36 -1.51 4.77
C ASN A 20 6.01 -1.17 5.40
N VAL A 21 5.50 0.01 5.08
CA VAL A 21 4.14 0.43 5.41
C VAL A 21 3.41 0.74 4.12
N PHE A 22 2.31 0.04 3.91
CA PHE A 22 1.36 0.22 2.83
C PHE A 22 0.20 1.04 3.37
N ARG A 23 -0.21 2.06 2.62
CA ARG A 23 -1.38 2.88 2.91
C ARG A 23 -2.21 2.97 1.65
N PHE A 24 -3.43 2.46 1.72
CA PHE A 24 -4.38 2.59 0.62
C PHE A 24 -5.43 3.64 0.96
N TYR A 25 -5.42 4.72 0.20
CA TYR A 25 -6.36 5.83 0.25
C TYR A 25 -7.39 5.57 -0.85
N HIS A 26 -8.55 5.06 -0.44
CA HIS A 26 -9.66 4.70 -1.33
C HIS A 26 -10.27 5.94 -1.99
N GLU A 27 -10.53 7.00 -1.23
CA GLU A 27 -11.18 8.21 -1.79
C GLU A 27 -10.24 8.98 -2.71
N ALA A 28 -8.94 8.95 -2.43
CA ALA A 28 -7.92 9.62 -3.23
C ALA A 28 -7.40 8.79 -4.42
N ASP A 29 -7.81 7.53 -4.55
CA ASP A 29 -7.29 6.55 -5.51
C ASP A 29 -5.75 6.44 -5.45
N ARG A 30 -5.20 6.32 -4.24
CA ARG A 30 -3.74 6.22 -4.02
C ARG A 30 -3.34 5.00 -3.22
N LEU A 31 -2.44 4.22 -3.79
CA LEU A 31 -1.64 3.25 -3.03
C LEU A 31 -0.27 3.85 -2.74
N VAL A 32 0.08 4.01 -1.46
CA VAL A 32 1.37 4.54 -1.02
C VAL A 32 2.15 3.46 -0.29
N VAL A 33 3.43 3.31 -0.67
CA VAL A 33 4.38 2.40 -0.01
C VAL A 33 5.55 3.21 0.53
N SER A 34 5.94 2.91 1.76
CA SER A 34 7.02 3.62 2.46
C SER A 34 7.84 2.68 3.32
N LYS A 35 9.04 3.13 3.71
CA LYS A 35 9.77 2.57 4.86
C LYS A 35 8.96 2.71 6.16
N PRO A 36 9.34 2.03 7.26
CA PRO A 36 8.66 2.21 8.54
C PRO A 36 8.62 3.67 8.96
N ASP A 37 7.57 4.02 9.68
CA ASP A 37 7.46 5.33 10.29
C ASP A 37 8.56 5.52 11.33
N TRP A 38 9.01 6.76 11.48
CA TRP A 38 10.13 7.11 12.34
C TRP A 38 9.75 8.31 13.19
N GLU A 39 10.29 8.37 14.40
CA GLU A 39 10.10 9.49 15.31
C GLU A 39 11.18 10.55 15.05
N ASP A 40 10.77 11.80 14.86
CA ASP A 40 11.71 12.90 14.73
C ASP A 40 12.27 13.36 16.08
N THR A 41 13.25 14.27 16.07
CA THR A 41 13.90 14.74 17.30
C THR A 41 12.96 15.52 18.23
N ALA A 42 11.76 15.88 17.77
CA ALA A 42 10.73 16.53 18.57
C ALA A 42 9.67 15.54 19.09
N GLY A 43 9.83 14.24 18.86
CA GLY A 43 8.91 13.20 19.27
C GLY A 43 7.72 13.00 18.34
N ALA A 44 7.70 13.64 17.16
CA ALA A 44 6.61 13.48 16.21
C ALA A 44 6.84 12.29 15.30
N VAL A 45 5.83 11.43 15.16
CA VAL A 45 5.86 10.31 14.21
C VAL A 45 5.75 10.87 12.79
N ARG A 46 6.72 10.52 11.96
CA ARG A 46 6.83 10.91 10.56
C ARG A 46 6.74 9.69 9.67
N MET A 47 6.03 9.85 8.57
CA MET A 47 6.00 8.85 7.51
C MET A 47 7.41 8.71 6.92
N GLY A 48 7.82 7.46 6.67
CA GLY A 48 9.01 7.19 5.88
C GLY A 48 8.92 7.78 4.46
N LYS A 49 10.07 7.99 3.80
CA LYS A 49 10.08 8.38 2.38
C LYS A 49 9.23 7.38 1.58
N SER A 50 8.25 7.90 0.85
CA SER A 50 7.21 7.11 0.20
C SER A 50 7.26 7.24 -1.32
N VAL A 51 6.77 6.20 -1.98
CA VAL A 51 6.39 6.21 -3.40
C VAL A 51 4.91 5.88 -3.50
N GLY A 52 4.21 6.50 -4.44
CA GLY A 52 2.77 6.36 -4.62
C GLY A 52 2.44 5.88 -6.03
N VAL A 53 1.42 5.03 -6.13
CA VAL A 53 0.74 4.69 -7.37
C VAL A 53 -0.57 5.47 -7.42
N ASP A 54 -0.78 6.14 -8.55
CA ASP A 54 -2.03 6.82 -8.91
C ASP A 54 -2.97 5.82 -9.57
N LEU A 55 -4.01 5.36 -8.87
CA LEU A 55 -4.91 4.37 -9.45
C LEU A 55 -5.82 5.00 -10.51
N ALA A 56 -6.27 6.24 -10.30
CA ALA A 56 -7.06 6.96 -11.29
C ALA A 56 -6.31 7.12 -12.62
N ALA A 57 -5.00 7.44 -12.56
CA ALA A 57 -4.19 7.53 -13.78
C ALA A 57 -4.00 6.17 -14.49
N LEU A 58 -4.09 5.04 -13.78
CA LEU A 58 -4.08 3.72 -14.42
C LEU A 58 -5.39 3.45 -15.16
N GLU A 59 -6.52 3.88 -14.60
CA GLU A 59 -7.84 3.73 -15.24
C GLU A 59 -7.96 4.56 -16.53
N GLU A 60 -7.22 5.67 -16.61
CA GLU A 60 -7.15 6.54 -17.79
C GLU A 60 -6.06 6.13 -18.80
N ALA A 61 -5.26 5.10 -18.52
CA ALA A 61 -4.18 4.66 -19.40
C ALA A 61 -4.69 3.94 -20.67
N GLU A 62 -3.84 3.86 -21.69
CA GLU A 62 -4.14 3.07 -22.90
C GLU A 62 -4.40 1.60 -22.53
N PRO A 63 -5.28 0.89 -23.27
CA PRO A 63 -5.71 -0.45 -22.89
C PRO A 63 -4.57 -1.46 -22.67
N GLU A 64 -3.50 -1.37 -23.46
CA GLU A 64 -2.31 -2.22 -23.31
C GLU A 64 -1.55 -1.95 -22.01
N ASP A 65 -1.46 -0.69 -21.59
CA ASP A 65 -0.75 -0.28 -20.38
C ASP A 65 -1.57 -0.63 -19.14
N LEU A 66 -2.90 -0.43 -19.20
CA LEU A 66 -3.81 -0.92 -18.17
C LEU A 66 -3.73 -2.44 -18.02
N ALA A 67 -3.70 -3.18 -19.13
CA ALA A 67 -3.53 -4.64 -19.10
C ALA A 67 -2.19 -5.05 -18.49
N ALA A 68 -1.10 -4.33 -18.78
CA ALA A 68 0.21 -4.55 -18.17
C ALA A 68 0.18 -4.28 -16.66
N ALA A 69 -0.46 -3.18 -16.22
CA ALA A 69 -0.62 -2.85 -14.81
C ALA A 69 -1.40 -3.94 -14.06
N ILE A 70 -2.53 -4.39 -14.61
CA ILE A 70 -3.33 -5.50 -14.06
C ILE A 70 -2.48 -6.76 -13.91
N ARG A 71 -1.66 -7.10 -14.91
CA ARG A 71 -0.78 -8.27 -14.87
C ARG A 71 0.24 -8.18 -13.74
N VAL A 72 0.87 -7.03 -13.55
CA VAL A 72 1.83 -6.79 -12.47
C VAL A 72 1.16 -6.95 -11.10
N LEU A 73 0.04 -6.26 -10.88
CA LEU A 73 -0.67 -6.28 -9.60
C LEU A 73 -1.22 -7.68 -9.28
N SER A 74 -1.81 -8.36 -10.26
CA SER A 74 -2.30 -9.74 -10.10
C SER A 74 -1.18 -10.73 -9.79
N GLY A 75 -0.03 -10.59 -10.45
CA GLY A 75 1.15 -11.42 -10.16
C GLY A 75 1.65 -11.26 -8.72
N ILE A 76 1.57 -10.05 -8.15
CA ILE A 76 1.89 -9.81 -6.74
C ILE A 76 0.86 -10.52 -5.84
N VAL A 77 -0.44 -10.38 -6.12
CA VAL A 77 -1.50 -11.04 -5.34
C VAL A 77 -1.34 -12.55 -5.33
N GLU A 78 -1.12 -13.18 -6.48
CA GLU A 78 -0.95 -14.63 -6.58
C GLU A 78 0.30 -15.11 -5.83
N ARG A 79 1.41 -14.36 -5.92
CA ARG A 79 2.62 -14.64 -5.12
C ARG A 79 2.33 -14.58 -3.61
N LEU A 80 1.58 -13.57 -3.15
CA LEU A 80 1.25 -13.41 -1.74
C LEU A 80 0.28 -14.49 -1.24
N LYS A 81 -0.72 -14.87 -2.04
CA LYS A 81 -1.60 -16.02 -1.74
C LYS A 81 -0.79 -17.31 -1.61
N GLY A 82 0.13 -17.56 -2.54
CA GLY A 82 1.04 -18.71 -2.47
C GLY A 82 1.86 -18.72 -1.17
N ALA A 83 2.41 -17.58 -0.76
CA ALA A 83 3.12 -17.46 0.51
C ALA A 83 2.19 -17.68 1.73
N ALA A 84 0.96 -17.16 1.69
CA ALA A 84 -0.01 -17.34 2.75
C ALA A 84 -0.43 -18.81 2.91
N LEU A 85 -0.56 -19.57 1.81
CA LEU A 85 -0.86 -21.01 1.84
C LEU A 85 0.30 -21.81 2.44
N VAL A 86 1.55 -21.44 2.15
CA VAL A 86 2.75 -22.05 2.78
C VAL A 86 2.83 -21.72 4.27
N MET A 87 2.38 -20.55 4.71
CA MET A 87 2.32 -20.20 6.14
C MET A 87 1.11 -20.84 6.85
N GLY A 88 0.00 -21.04 6.13
CA GLY A 88 -1.22 -21.67 6.62
C GLY A 88 -1.12 -23.19 6.84
N SER A 89 -0.07 -23.84 6.32
CA SER A 89 0.27 -25.24 6.66
C SER A 89 1.09 -25.37 7.96
N GLY A 90 1.39 -24.26 8.65
CA GLY A 90 2.09 -24.24 9.93
C GLY A 90 1.28 -23.70 11.12
N ALA A 91 0.01 -23.34 10.92
CA ALA A 91 -0.85 -22.78 11.97
C ALA A 91 -1.77 -23.85 12.61
N GLU A 92 -1.16 -24.91 13.14
CA GLU A 92 -1.77 -25.73 14.22
C GLU A 92 -0.79 -25.81 15.39
N VAL A 93 -0.81 -24.83 16.30
CA VAL A 93 -0.38 -24.91 17.73
C VAL A 93 -0.86 -23.59 18.36
N ARG A 94 -1.73 -23.47 19.35
CA ARG A 94 -2.51 -24.37 20.24
C ARG A 94 -3.71 -23.55 20.72
N ALA A 95 -4.76 -24.26 21.15
CA ALA A 95 -5.91 -23.76 21.90
C ALA A 95 -5.51 -22.98 23.17
#